data_AF-A0A2V8LLR7-F1
#
_entry.id   AF-A0A2V8LLR7-F1
#
_cell.length_a   1.000
_cell.length_b   1.000
_cell.length_c   1.000
_cell.angle_alpha   90.00
_cell.angle_beta   90.00
_cell.angle_gamma   90.00
#
_symmetry.space_group_name_H-M   'P 1'
#
loop_
_entity.id
_entity.type
_entity.pdbx_description
1 polymer ?
#
loop_
_entity_poly.entity_id
_entity_poly.type
_entity_poly.pdbx_seq_one_letter_code
_entity_poly.pdbx_strand_id
1 'polypeptide(L)'
;MGISRGRWEGDTLVVDVRNFNDQTWFDHAGNFHSEMLHVVERYTMTDPDHILYEATIEDPKVFTRPWKMSLPLYRVVDKNARLLDYECVFYLQEERYKNAPFNK
;
A
#
# COMPACT_ATOMS: atom_id res chain seq x y z
N MET A 1 -8.07 -4.78 -4.91
CA MET A 1 -8.32 -4.97 -3.46
C MET A 1 -8.07 -6.42 -3.06
N GLY A 2 -7.27 -6.65 -2.00
CA GLY A 2 -6.93 -7.98 -1.48
C GLY A 2 -7.42 -8.23 -0.05
N ILE A 3 -7.16 -9.42 0.49
CA ILE A 3 -7.46 -9.84 1.87
C ILE A 3 -6.16 -9.97 2.66
N SER A 4 -6.05 -9.21 3.75
CA SER A 4 -4.88 -9.20 4.64
C SER A 4 -5.06 -10.13 5.84
N ARG A 5 -4.02 -10.90 6.18
CA ARG A 5 -3.94 -11.73 7.39
C ARG A 5 -2.65 -11.43 8.15
N GLY A 6 -2.79 -10.90 9.37
CA GLY A 6 -1.67 -10.53 10.22
C GLY A 6 -1.30 -11.60 11.25
N ARG A 7 -0.01 -11.75 11.54
CA ARG A 7 0.52 -12.49 12.69
C ARG A 7 1.78 -11.82 13.23
N TRP A 8 2.09 -12.06 14.50
CA TRP A 8 3.34 -11.59 15.11
C TRP A 8 4.45 -12.63 14.98
N GLU A 9 5.65 -12.16 14.62
CA GLU A 9 6.91 -12.90 14.63
C GLU A 9 7.90 -12.12 15.50
N GLY A 10 7.95 -12.43 16.80
CA GLY A 10 8.64 -11.59 17.77
C GLY A 10 8.07 -10.18 17.78
N ASP A 11 8.93 -9.17 17.57
CA ASP A 11 8.55 -7.75 17.53
C ASP A 11 8.11 -7.25 16.14
N THR A 12 7.92 -8.17 15.19
CA THR A 12 7.51 -7.83 13.82
C THR A 12 6.07 -8.28 13.55
N LEU A 13 5.21 -7.35 13.14
CA LEU A 13 3.92 -7.71 12.55
C LEU A 13 4.14 -8.10 11.10
N VAL A 14 3.82 -9.34 10.77
CA VAL A 14 3.86 -9.86 9.40
C VAL A 14 2.45 -9.94 8.86
N VAL A 15 2.21 -9.28 7.74
CA VAL A 15 0.92 -9.27 7.05
C VAL A 15 1.07 -9.96 5.71
N ASP A 16 0.34 -11.06 5.53
CA ASP A 16 0.22 -11.78 4.26
C ASP A 16 -1.05 -11.31 3.54
N VAL A 17 -0.88 -10.74 2.35
CA VAL A 17 -1.98 -10.18 1.54
C VAL A 17 -2.12 -11.01 0.26
N ARG A 18 -3.29 -11.61 0.08
CA ARG A 18 -3.63 -12.49 -1.06
C ARG A 18 -5.01 -12.13 -1.60
N ASN A 19 -5.47 -12.87 -2.62
CA ASN A 19 -6.83 -12.78 -3.17
C ASN A 19 -7.15 -11.37 -3.70
N PHE A 20 -6.22 -10.78 -4.44
CA PHE A 20 -6.46 -9.51 -5.10
C PHE A 20 -7.44 -9.68 -6.27
N ASN A 21 -8.28 -8.68 -6.50
CA ASN A 21 -8.89 -8.47 -7.82
C ASN A 21 -7.98 -7.58 -8.68
N ASP A 22 -8.10 -7.67 -10.00
CA ASP A 22 -7.32 -6.94 -11.01
C ASP A 22 -7.90 -5.55 -11.36
N GLN A 23 -8.82 -5.05 -10.52
CA GLN A 23 -9.57 -3.81 -10.78
C GLN A 23 -8.91 -2.57 -10.17
N THR A 24 -7.79 -2.73 -9.49
CA THR A 24 -7.05 -1.63 -8.84
C THR A 24 -5.70 -1.39 -9.50
N TRP A 25 -5.21 -0.16 -9.44
CA TRP A 25 -3.82 0.12 -9.78
C TRP A 25 -2.89 -0.46 -8.72
N PHE A 26 -1.69 -0.86 -9.15
CA PHE A 26 -0.64 -1.36 -8.26
C PHE A 26 -0.06 -0.24 -7.40
N ASP A 27 0.14 0.95 -7.99
CA ASP A 27 0.67 2.12 -7.32
C ASP A 27 0.09 3.42 -7.88
N HIS A 28 0.49 4.54 -7.29
CA HIS A 28 0.06 5.88 -7.71
C HIS A 28 0.59 6.31 -9.09
N ALA A 29 1.57 5.62 -9.66
CA ALA A 29 2.09 5.91 -10.99
C ALA A 29 1.23 5.27 -12.11
N GLY A 30 0.26 4.43 -11.75
CA GLY A 30 -0.60 3.72 -12.70
C GLY A 30 0.02 2.42 -13.22
N ASN A 31 1.00 1.86 -12.50
CA ASN A 31 1.43 0.48 -12.78
C ASN A 31 0.29 -0.49 -12.47
N PHE A 32 0.28 -1.65 -13.12
CA PHE A 32 -0.78 -2.66 -12.97
C PHE A 32 -0.29 -3.88 -12.20
N HIS A 33 -1.23 -4.65 -11.68
CA HIS A 33 -1.01 -5.97 -11.10
C HIS A 33 -2.11 -6.92 -11.57
N SER A 34 -1.89 -8.23 -11.42
CA SER A 34 -2.89 -9.26 -11.68
C SER A 34 -3.56 -9.71 -10.38
N GLU A 35 -4.52 -10.62 -10.50
CA GLU A 35 -5.14 -11.32 -9.38
C GLU A 35 -4.18 -12.28 -8.66
N MET A 36 -3.04 -12.62 -9.28
CA MET A 36 -2.00 -13.45 -8.70
C MET A 36 -1.03 -12.67 -7.79
N LEU A 37 -1.24 -11.37 -7.62
CA LEU A 37 -0.46 -10.55 -6.70
C LEU A 37 -0.45 -11.16 -5.29
N HIS A 38 0.75 -11.25 -4.72
CA HIS A 38 0.99 -11.61 -3.35
C HIS A 38 1.95 -10.60 -2.74
N VAL A 39 1.56 -10.05 -1.60
CA VAL A 39 2.38 -9.12 -0.86
C VAL A 39 2.58 -9.68 0.54
N VAL A 40 3.85 -9.79 0.96
CA VAL A 40 4.20 -10.05 2.35
C VAL A 40 4.83 -8.80 2.92
N GLU A 41 4.12 -8.19 3.85
CA GLU A 41 4.56 -6.98 4.53
C GLU A 41 5.11 -7.33 5.91
N ARG A 42 6.17 -6.62 6.32
CA ARG A 42 6.79 -6.73 7.65
C ARG A 42 6.90 -5.35 8.24
N TYR A 43 6.33 -5.18 9.42
CA TYR A 43 6.36 -3.95 10.20
C TYR A 43 7.13 -4.22 11.47
N THR A 44 8.37 -3.74 11.56
CA THR A 44 9.25 -3.92 12.71
C THR A 44 9.47 -2.57 13.39
N MET A 45 9.09 -2.43 14.66
CA MET A 45 9.45 -1.24 15.45
C MET A 45 10.96 -1.20 15.64
N THR A 46 11.62 -0.14 15.20
CA THR A 46 13.08 0.03 15.41
C THR A 46 13.38 0.85 16.66
N ASP A 47 12.46 1.73 17.05
CA ASP A 47 12.48 2.55 18.26
C ASP A 47 11.05 3.14 18.47
N PRO A 48 10.77 3.94 19.52
CA PRO A 48 9.42 4.43 19.82
C PRO A 48 8.72 5.22 18.69
N ASP A 49 9.48 5.83 17.77
CA ASP A 49 8.96 6.75 16.77
C ASP A 49 9.16 6.28 15.32
N HIS A 50 9.77 5.10 15.12
CA HIS A 50 10.08 4.56 13.79
C HIS A 50 9.66 3.11 13.61
N ILE A 51 9.10 2.82 12.43
CA ILE A 51 8.82 1.46 11.95
C ILE A 51 9.64 1.22 10.69
N LEU A 52 10.46 0.16 10.67
CA LEU A 52 10.99 -0.36 9.42
C LEU A 52 9.87 -1.16 8.73
N TYR A 53 9.36 -0.60 7.63
CA TYR A 53 8.42 -1.29 6.76
C TYR A 53 9.18 -1.95 5.62
N GLU A 54 8.92 -3.23 5.42
CA GLU A 54 9.42 -3.99 4.28
C GLU A 54 8.26 -4.70 3.59
N ALA A 55 8.27 -4.73 2.27
CA ALA A 55 7.30 -5.49 1.49
C ALA A 55 8.02 -6.33 0.44
N THR A 56 7.72 -7.63 0.39
CA THR A 56 8.07 -8.51 -0.71
C THR A 56 6.86 -8.63 -1.62
N ILE A 57 7.04 -8.33 -2.90
CA ILE A 57 6.00 -8.31 -3.92
C ILE A 57 6.27 -9.42 -4.93
N GLU A 58 5.25 -10.24 -5.17
CA GLU A 58 5.27 -11.33 -6.15
C GLU A 58 4.03 -11.26 -7.03
N ASP A 59 4.24 -11.23 -8.34
CA ASP A 59 3.16 -11.41 -9.32
C ASP A 59 3.75 -12.06 -10.58
N PRO A 60 3.58 -13.38 -10.78
CA PRO A 60 4.19 -14.08 -11.91
C PRO A 60 3.59 -13.72 -13.27
N LYS A 61 2.43 -13.04 -13.32
CA LYS A 61 1.81 -12.59 -14.57
C LYS A 61 2.32 -11.21 -15.02
N VAL A 62 2.88 -10.43 -14.10
CA VAL A 62 3.27 -9.04 -14.35
C VAL A 62 4.76 -8.81 -14.17
N PHE A 63 5.35 -9.33 -13.09
CA PHE A 63 6.76 -9.11 -12.76
C PHE A 63 7.63 -10.29 -13.18
N THR A 64 8.84 -10.00 -13.67
CA THR A 64 9.80 -11.04 -14.09
C THR A 64 10.40 -11.82 -12.92
N ARG A 65 10.36 -11.26 -11.72
CA ARG A 65 10.81 -11.90 -10.47
C ARG A 65 10.23 -11.20 -9.24
N PRO A 66 10.16 -11.88 -8.09
CA PRO A 66 9.95 -11.25 -6.80
C PRO A 66 10.94 -10.11 -6.55
N TRP A 67 10.46 -9.05 -5.92
CA TRP A 67 11.29 -7.95 -5.47
C TRP A 67 10.84 -7.44 -4.11
N LYS A 68 11.74 -6.75 -3.43
CA LYS A 68 11.54 -6.26 -2.07
C LYS A 68 11.79 -4.76 -2.03
N MET A 69 10.91 -4.03 -1.34
CA MET A 69 11.15 -2.66 -0.94
C MET A 69 11.27 -2.56 0.58
N SER A 70 11.94 -1.51 1.02
CA SER A 70 12.11 -1.18 2.43
C SER A 70 12.08 0.33 2.58
N LEU A 71 11.32 0.82 3.55
CA LEU A 71 11.27 2.23 3.89
C LEU A 71 11.01 2.42 5.41
N PRO A 72 11.70 3.37 6.05
CA PRO A 72 11.36 3.78 7.41
C PRO A 72 10.08 4.63 7.39
N LEU A 73 9.12 4.26 8.24
CA LEU A 73 7.95 5.06 8.56
C LEU A 73 8.22 5.88 9.82
N TYR A 74 7.91 7.17 9.74
CA TYR A 74 8.18 8.13 10.81
C TYR A 74 6.89 8.53 11.51
N ARG A 75 6.90 8.53 12.84
CA ARG A 75 5.83 9.17 13.61
C ARG A 75 5.93 10.69 13.45
N VAL A 76 4.78 11.35 13.31
CA VAL A 76 4.67 12.80 13.49
C VAL A 76 4.76 13.11 14.99
N VAL A 77 5.91 13.64 15.44
CA VAL A 77 6.22 13.86 16.88
C VAL A 77 5.91 15.29 17.37
N ASP A 78 5.33 16.14 16.52
CA ASP A 78 4.95 17.49 16.92
C ASP A 78 3.90 17.46 18.04
N LYS A 79 4.08 18.26 19.10
CA LYS A 79 3.18 18.29 20.26
C LYS A 79 1.76 18.76 19.92
N ASN A 80 1.61 19.50 18.82
CA ASN A 80 0.34 19.99 18.31
C ASN A 80 -0.16 19.18 17.11
N ALA A 81 0.47 18.04 16.79
CA ALA A 81 0.01 17.16 15.73
C ALA A 81 -1.44 16.75 15.97
N ARG A 82 -2.28 16.91 14.94
CA ARG A 82 -3.67 16.47 14.93
C ARG A 82 -3.90 15.54 13.76
N LEU A 83 -4.69 14.50 13.97
CA LEU A 83 -5.30 13.79 12.85
C LEU A 83 -6.26 14.77 12.18
N LEU A 84 -5.96 15.11 10.93
CA LEU A 84 -6.82 15.95 10.12
C LEU A 84 -7.95 15.09 9.56
N ASP A 85 -9.11 15.72 9.37
CA ASP A 85 -10.19 15.08 8.64
C ASP A 85 -9.73 14.78 7.21
N TYR A 86 -9.97 13.55 6.78
CA TYR A 86 -9.74 13.18 5.40
C TYR A 86 -10.93 13.65 4.56
N GLU A 87 -10.76 14.76 3.84
CA GLU A 87 -11.71 15.15 2.81
C GLU A 87 -11.56 14.19 1.62
N CYS A 88 -12.59 13.39 1.36
CA CYS A 88 -12.62 12.52 0.20
C CYS A 88 -12.66 13.38 -1.07
N VAL A 89 -11.51 13.51 -1.73
CA VAL A 89 -11.33 14.30 -2.96
C VAL A 89 -11.97 13.66 -4.19
N PHE A 90 -12.88 12.71 -4.03
CA PHE A 90 -13.55 12.03 -5.14
C PHE A 90 -14.20 13.03 -6.11
N TYR A 91 -14.91 14.04 -5.57
CA TYR A 91 -15.50 15.10 -6.39
C TYR A 91 -14.46 15.93 -7.16
N LEU A 92 -13.29 16.20 -6.56
CA LEU A 92 -12.20 16.91 -7.24
C LEU A 92 -11.58 16.06 -8.35
N GLN A 93 -11.51 14.74 -8.17
CA GLN A 93 -11.07 13.83 -9.21
C GLN A 93 -12.10 13.73 -10.34
N GLU A 94 -13.39 13.61 -10.04
CA GLU A 94 -14.45 13.66 -11.05
C GLU A 94 -14.40 14.97 -11.83
N GLU A 95 -14.30 16.13 -11.18
CA GLU A 95 -14.17 17.41 -11.88
C GLU A 95 -12.91 17.49 -12.76
N ARG A 96 -11.77 16.99 -12.25
CA ARG A 96 -10.50 16.99 -12.98
C ARG A 96 -10.53 16.08 -14.20
N TYR A 97 -11.22 14.95 -14.12
CA TYR A 97 -11.26 13.93 -15.17
C TYR A 97 -12.60 13.88 -15.93
N LYS A 98 -13.52 14.82 -15.70
CA LYS A 98 -14.83 14.88 -16.37
C LYS A 98 -14.75 14.84 -17.90
N ASN A 99 -13.67 15.40 -18.47
CA ASN A 99 -13.41 15.45 -19.91
C ASN A 99 -12.30 14.48 -20.36
N ALA A 100 -11.87 13.54 -19.51
CA ALA A 100 -10.84 12.58 -19.87
C ALA A 100 -11.36 11.66 -21.00
N PRO A 101 -10.51 11.29 -21.98
CA PRO A 101 -10.92 10.52 -23.16
C PRO A 101 -11.44 9.11 -22.86
N PHE A 102 -11.29 8.64 -21.61
CA PHE A 102 -11.74 7.33 -21.14
C PHE A 102 -13.10 7.37 -20.41
N ASN A 103 -13.71 8.55 -20.26
CA ASN A 103 -15.04 8.73 -19.66
C ASN A 103 -16.12 8.56 -20.76
N LYS A 104 -16.45 7.32 -21.09
CA LYS A 104 -17.60 6.94 -21.93
C LYS A 104 -18.47 5.93 -21.20
#